data_AF-A0AAU2EL72-F1
#
_entry.id   AF-A0AAU2EL72-F1
#
_cell.length_a   1.000
_cell.length_b   1.000
_cell.length_c   1.000
_cell.angle_alpha   90.00
_cell.angle_beta   90.00
_cell.angle_gamma   90.00
#
_symmetry.space_group_name_H-M   'P 1'
#
loop_
_entity.id
_entity.type
_entity.pdbx_description
1 polymer ?
#
loop_
_entity_poly.entity_id
_entity_poly.type
_entity_poly.pdbx_seq_one_letter_code
_entity_poly.pdbx_strand_id
1 'polypeptide(L)'
;MTAPAPTTERHRRERVPAVLVLEDGRTFRGQAYGAVGETFGEAVFNTGMSGYQETLTDPSYHRQVVVMTAPQIGNTGWNDEDDESKQIWVAGYVVRDPSRIASNWRSKRSLDEELTNQGVVGISGIDTRALTRHLRERGAMRVGIFSGPALADEAELLARVNRAPEMKGADLCAEVATKETYVVPAIGTRKFTVAALDLGIKGMTPHRMAERGIEVHVFPANSTVEELYAVNPDGVFFSNGPGDPATADHQVAVAREVLAKKTPFFGICFGNQILGRALGFGTYKLKYGHRGINQPVQDRTTGKVEVTAHNHGFAVEAPLDRVSDTPFGRAEVSHVCLNDDVVEGLQCLDTPAFSVQYHPEAAAGPHDAAYLFDRFVDLMAGAPARTTAGS
;
A
#
# COMPACT_ATOMS: atom_id res chain seq x y z
N MET A 1 30.08 -33.76 -38.76
CA MET A 1 28.92 -32.86 -38.66
C MET A 1 28.87 -32.33 -37.24
N THR A 2 29.53 -31.20 -37.01
CA THR A 2 29.55 -30.49 -35.73
C THR A 2 28.31 -29.61 -35.66
N ALA A 3 27.50 -29.77 -34.62
CA ALA A 3 26.35 -28.90 -34.36
C ALA A 3 26.85 -27.45 -34.14
N PRO A 4 26.14 -26.43 -34.67
CA PRO A 4 26.54 -25.05 -34.46
C PRO A 4 26.32 -24.67 -32.99
N ALA A 5 27.27 -23.95 -32.41
CA ALA A 5 27.14 -23.37 -31.09
C ALA A 5 25.97 -22.37 -31.07
N PRO A 6 25.18 -22.28 -29.98
CA PRO A 6 24.13 -21.28 -29.87
C PRO A 6 24.77 -19.88 -29.81
N THR A 7 24.51 -19.08 -30.83
CA THR A 7 24.83 -17.65 -30.88
C THR A 7 24.07 -16.93 -29.76
N THR A 8 24.80 -16.54 -28.71
CA THR A 8 24.29 -15.60 -27.71
C THR A 8 24.36 -14.19 -28.28
N GLU A 9 23.46 -13.91 -29.23
CA GLU A 9 23.18 -12.55 -29.67
C GLU A 9 22.43 -11.84 -28.54
N ARG A 10 23.21 -11.32 -27.58
CA ARG A 10 22.69 -10.55 -26.45
C ARG A 10 21.97 -9.33 -27.01
N HIS A 11 20.65 -9.30 -26.92
CA HIS A 11 19.84 -8.10 -27.19
C HIS A 11 20.34 -6.94 -26.32
N ARG A 12 21.23 -6.12 -26.86
CA ARG A 12 21.48 -4.78 -26.36
C ARG A 12 20.25 -3.98 -26.80
N ARG A 13 19.15 -4.08 -26.04
CA ARG A 13 17.91 -3.33 -26.30
C ARG A 13 18.31 -1.87 -26.59
N GLU A 14 17.87 -1.38 -27.74
CA GLU A 14 18.12 -0.01 -28.15
C GLU A 14 17.54 0.91 -27.07
N ARG A 15 18.38 1.78 -26.51
CA ARG A 15 18.04 2.58 -25.34
C ARG A 15 17.16 3.75 -25.79
N VAL A 16 15.84 3.54 -25.78
CA VAL A 16 14.87 4.59 -26.07
C VAL A 16 15.01 5.71 -25.04
N PRO A 17 15.26 6.96 -25.45
CA PRO A 17 15.34 8.09 -24.52
C PRO A 17 14.02 8.28 -23.76
N ALA A 18 14.13 8.66 -22.49
CA ALA A 18 12.98 9.01 -21.66
C ALA A 18 13.27 10.25 -20.81
N VAL A 19 12.21 10.97 -20.44
CA VAL A 19 12.27 12.12 -19.54
C VAL A 19 11.17 12.02 -18.50
N LEU A 20 11.52 12.30 -17.25
CA LEU A 20 10.60 12.49 -16.14
C LEU A 20 10.49 13.99 -15.86
N VAL A 21 9.28 14.50 -15.73
CA VAL A 21 8.99 15.92 -15.48
C VAL A 21 8.09 16.02 -14.25
N LEU A 22 8.53 16.76 -13.24
CA LEU A 22 7.74 17.11 -12.07
C LEU A 22 6.92 18.37 -12.32
N GLU A 23 5.81 18.54 -11.61
CA GLU A 23 4.92 19.71 -11.74
C GLU A 23 5.59 21.06 -11.45
N ASP A 24 6.70 21.06 -10.72
CA ASP A 24 7.50 22.25 -10.44
C ASP A 24 8.55 22.54 -11.53
N GLY A 25 8.52 21.78 -12.63
CA GLY A 25 9.40 21.93 -13.77
C GLY A 25 10.74 21.20 -13.65
N ARG A 26 11.03 20.54 -12.52
CA ARG A 26 12.28 19.77 -12.40
C ARG A 26 12.23 18.53 -13.30
N THR A 27 13.25 18.37 -14.14
CA THR A 27 13.32 17.28 -15.12
C THR A 27 14.49 16.33 -14.87
N PHE A 28 14.31 15.06 -15.24
CA PHE A 28 15.34 14.02 -15.17
C PHE A 28 15.35 13.23 -16.48
N ARG A 29 16.51 13.14 -17.13
CA ARG A 29 16.68 12.46 -18.42
C ARG A 29 17.32 11.09 -18.21
N GLY A 30 16.72 10.08 -18.81
CA GLY A 30 17.09 8.68 -18.64
C GLY A 30 16.72 7.85 -19.87
N GLN A 31 16.42 6.58 -19.63
CA GLN A 31 16.09 5.59 -20.65
C GLN A 31 14.77 4.94 -20.30
N ALA A 32 13.94 4.62 -21.30
CA ALA A 32 12.68 3.92 -21.09
C ALA A 32 12.93 2.59 -20.37
N TYR A 33 12.03 2.25 -19.43
CA TYR A 33 12.07 1.01 -18.68
C TYR A 33 10.64 0.46 -18.57
N GLY A 34 10.37 -0.71 -19.16
CA GLY A 34 9.01 -1.20 -19.35
C GLY A 34 8.40 -0.75 -20.68
N ALA A 35 7.13 -0.35 -20.68
CA ALA A 35 6.45 0.13 -21.88
C ALA A 35 6.97 1.52 -22.33
N VAL A 36 6.99 1.74 -23.65
CA VAL A 36 7.30 3.04 -24.25
C VAL A 36 6.00 3.81 -24.44
N GLY A 37 5.97 5.07 -24.00
CA GLY A 37 4.80 5.94 -24.06
C GLY A 37 4.87 7.08 -23.07
N GLU A 38 3.71 7.52 -22.59
CA GLU A 38 3.57 8.48 -21.50
C GLU A 38 2.69 7.93 -20.36
N THR A 39 2.96 8.38 -19.15
CA THR A 39 2.12 8.14 -17.97
C THR A 39 2.17 9.32 -17.02
N PHE A 40 1.16 9.45 -16.17
CA PHE A 40 1.00 10.52 -15.19
C PHE A 40 0.60 9.94 -13.84
N GLY A 41 1.01 10.61 -12.76
CA GLY A 41 0.58 10.26 -11.42
C GLY A 41 1.19 11.17 -10.36
N GLU A 42 1.05 10.79 -9.09
CA GLU A 42 1.77 11.42 -7.99
C GLU A 42 3.15 10.76 -7.80
N ALA A 43 4.22 11.56 -7.83
CA ALA A 43 5.58 11.09 -7.57
C ALA A 43 5.76 10.77 -6.09
N VAL A 44 6.09 9.51 -5.81
CA VAL A 44 6.37 9.01 -4.46
C VAL A 44 7.66 8.20 -4.48
N PHE A 45 8.33 8.05 -3.35
CA PHE A 45 9.52 7.21 -3.26
C PHE A 45 9.34 6.12 -2.20
N ASN A 46 9.97 4.96 -2.42
CA ASN A 46 9.95 3.83 -1.50
C ASN A 46 11.38 3.44 -1.08
N THR A 47 11.59 3.22 0.23
CA THR A 47 12.89 2.85 0.82
C THR A 47 13.17 1.35 0.86
N GLY A 48 12.24 0.52 0.41
CA GLY A 48 12.38 -0.93 0.28
C GLY A 48 13.56 -1.30 -0.59
N MET A 49 14.47 -2.10 -0.02
CA MET A 49 15.63 -2.66 -0.74
C MET A 49 15.33 -4.02 -1.40
N SER A 50 14.21 -4.62 -1.04
CA SER A 50 13.68 -5.87 -1.57
C SER A 50 12.17 -5.75 -1.73
N GLY A 51 11.56 -6.69 -2.43
CA GLY A 51 10.11 -6.78 -2.51
C GLY A 51 9.47 -5.78 -3.48
N TYR A 52 10.16 -5.52 -4.60
CA TYR A 52 9.64 -4.59 -5.61
C TYR A 52 8.43 -5.17 -6.35
N GLN A 53 8.26 -6.49 -6.43
CA GLN A 53 7.12 -7.12 -7.10
C GLN A 53 5.84 -6.92 -6.27
N GLU A 54 5.93 -7.21 -4.98
CA GLU A 54 4.89 -6.96 -3.98
C GLU A 54 4.53 -5.46 -3.94
N THR A 55 5.54 -4.58 -4.01
CA THR A 55 5.33 -3.12 -4.10
C THR A 55 4.56 -2.73 -5.36
N LEU A 56 4.93 -3.29 -6.52
CA LEU A 56 4.31 -2.97 -7.80
C LEU A 56 2.86 -3.45 -7.88
N THR A 57 2.54 -4.54 -7.21
CA THR A 57 1.20 -5.17 -7.18
C THR A 57 0.36 -4.75 -5.99
N ASP A 58 0.82 -3.84 -5.13
CA ASP A 58 0.02 -3.24 -4.06
C ASP A 58 -0.98 -2.21 -4.63
N PRO A 59 -2.30 -2.43 -4.50
CA PRO A 59 -3.34 -1.51 -5.00
C PRO A 59 -3.25 -0.08 -4.47
N SER A 60 -2.60 0.12 -3.32
CA SER A 60 -2.46 1.43 -2.68
C SER A 60 -1.59 2.40 -3.50
N TYR A 61 -0.82 1.90 -4.47
CA TYR A 61 -0.05 2.72 -5.43
C TYR A 61 -0.83 3.13 -6.68
N HIS A 62 -2.13 2.84 -6.78
CA HIS A 62 -2.94 3.26 -7.92
C HIS A 62 -2.79 4.77 -8.18
N ARG A 63 -2.51 5.15 -9.43
CA ARG A 63 -2.21 6.53 -9.86
C ARG A 63 -0.95 7.17 -9.25
N GLN A 64 -0.04 6.38 -8.69
CA GLN A 64 1.27 6.86 -8.21
C GLN A 64 2.41 6.38 -9.11
N VAL A 65 3.42 7.24 -9.28
CA VAL A 65 4.68 6.88 -9.93
C VAL A 65 5.72 6.62 -8.85
N VAL A 66 6.17 5.37 -8.76
CA VAL A 66 7.02 4.91 -7.66
C VAL A 66 8.50 5.04 -8.02
N VAL A 67 9.22 5.77 -7.17
CA VAL A 67 10.67 5.95 -7.22
C VAL A 67 11.36 5.03 -6.24
N MET A 68 12.12 4.06 -6.75
CA MET A 68 12.94 3.23 -5.89
C MET A 68 14.21 3.96 -5.47
N THR A 69 14.41 4.02 -4.15
CA THR A 69 15.65 4.55 -3.58
C THR A 69 16.79 3.54 -3.64
N ALA A 70 16.48 2.24 -3.55
CA ALA A 70 17.43 1.17 -3.76
C ALA A 70 17.93 1.22 -5.22
N PRO A 71 19.26 1.27 -5.44
CA PRO A 71 19.78 1.61 -6.76
C PRO A 71 19.59 0.50 -7.79
N GLN A 72 19.75 -0.76 -7.36
CA GLN A 72 19.67 -1.94 -8.21
C GLN A 72 18.34 -2.64 -8.02
N ILE A 73 17.53 -2.72 -9.08
CA ILE A 73 16.16 -3.24 -9.04
C ILE A 73 15.97 -4.27 -10.16
N GLY A 74 15.21 -5.33 -9.91
CA GLY A 74 14.99 -6.42 -10.87
C GLY A 74 15.98 -7.58 -10.77
N ASN A 75 16.85 -7.58 -9.75
CA ASN A 75 17.86 -8.61 -9.50
C ASN A 75 17.26 -10.01 -9.30
N THR A 76 16.05 -10.12 -8.74
CA THR A 76 15.36 -11.40 -8.52
C THR A 76 14.32 -11.74 -9.58
N GLY A 77 14.23 -10.96 -10.66
CA GLY A 77 13.23 -11.15 -11.72
C GLY A 77 11.80 -10.98 -11.23
N TRP A 78 10.89 -11.74 -11.82
CA TRP A 78 9.47 -11.80 -11.51
C TRP A 78 9.01 -13.26 -11.43
N ASN A 79 8.08 -13.58 -10.53
CA ASN A 79 7.46 -14.89 -10.39
C ASN A 79 5.93 -14.80 -10.23
N ASP A 80 5.22 -15.91 -10.06
CA ASP A 80 3.74 -15.92 -10.01
C ASP A 80 3.20 -16.07 -8.57
N GLU A 81 4.06 -15.95 -7.57
CA GLU A 81 3.73 -16.20 -6.15
C GLU A 81 3.84 -14.94 -5.28
N ASP A 82 4.67 -13.96 -5.67
CA ASP A 82 4.91 -12.72 -4.90
C ASP A 82 3.94 -11.58 -5.29
N ASP A 83 2.93 -11.85 -6.12
CA ASP A 83 1.93 -10.83 -6.48
C ASP A 83 0.93 -10.63 -5.33
N GLU A 84 0.83 -9.40 -4.82
CA GLU A 84 -0.13 -9.04 -3.77
C GLU A 84 -1.53 -8.74 -4.33
N SER A 85 -1.68 -8.68 -5.65
CA SER A 85 -2.97 -8.55 -6.33
C SER A 85 -2.88 -9.04 -7.77
N LYS A 86 -3.93 -8.84 -8.57
CA LYS A 86 -4.05 -9.41 -9.92
C LYS A 86 -3.21 -8.71 -11.00
N GLN A 87 -2.67 -7.53 -10.72
CA GLN A 87 -1.95 -6.71 -11.70
C GLN A 87 -1.01 -5.70 -11.02
N ILE A 88 -0.14 -5.07 -11.81
CA ILE A 88 0.66 -3.93 -11.39
C ILE A 88 -0.25 -2.69 -11.31
N TRP A 89 -0.23 -2.01 -10.16
CA TRP A 89 -1.08 -0.84 -9.89
C TRP A 89 -0.37 0.50 -10.01
N VAL A 90 0.97 0.52 -9.98
CA VAL A 90 1.70 1.77 -10.16
C VAL A 90 1.40 2.36 -11.53
N ALA A 91 1.19 3.69 -11.60
CA ALA A 91 1.04 4.39 -12.87
C ALA A 91 2.35 4.41 -13.66
N GLY A 92 3.48 4.40 -12.96
CA GLY A 92 4.80 4.30 -13.57
C GLY A 92 5.89 3.98 -12.58
N TYR A 93 7.07 3.66 -13.09
CA TYR A 93 8.16 3.15 -12.27
C TYR A 93 9.51 3.78 -12.59
N VAL A 94 10.27 4.12 -11.54
CA VAL A 94 11.50 4.91 -11.65
C VAL A 94 12.64 4.21 -10.92
N VAL A 95 13.69 3.88 -11.66
CA VAL A 95 14.82 3.07 -11.19
C VAL A 95 16.16 3.73 -11.52
N ARG A 96 17.17 3.57 -10.66
CA ARG A 96 18.53 4.07 -10.95
C ARG A 96 19.30 3.15 -11.90
N ASP A 97 19.38 1.86 -11.59
CA ASP A 97 20.15 0.86 -12.33
C ASP A 97 19.35 -0.45 -12.43
N PRO A 98 18.58 -0.66 -13.51
CA PRO A 98 17.82 -1.89 -13.67
C PRO A 98 18.77 -3.07 -13.88
N SER A 99 18.48 -4.20 -13.23
CA SER A 99 19.30 -5.39 -13.35
C SER A 99 19.36 -5.87 -14.79
N ARG A 100 20.57 -6.15 -15.26
CA ARG A 100 20.80 -6.67 -16.62
C ARG A 100 20.36 -8.12 -16.78
N ILE A 101 20.31 -8.87 -15.69
CA ILE A 101 19.99 -10.29 -15.63
C ILE A 101 19.19 -10.51 -14.34
N ALA A 102 18.06 -11.22 -14.44
CA ALA A 102 17.38 -11.75 -13.27
C ALA A 102 18.08 -13.05 -12.83
N SER A 103 18.49 -13.13 -11.57
CA SER A 103 19.22 -14.30 -11.04
C SER A 103 18.67 -14.71 -9.67
N ASN A 104 17.56 -15.44 -9.73
CA ASN A 104 16.94 -16.08 -8.58
C ASN A 104 16.26 -17.37 -9.05
N TRP A 105 16.29 -18.42 -8.24
CA TRP A 105 15.70 -19.72 -8.61
C TRP A 105 14.17 -19.66 -8.77
N ARG A 106 13.49 -18.69 -8.16
CA ARG A 106 12.05 -18.42 -8.32
C ARG A 106 11.73 -17.62 -9.57
N SER A 107 12.73 -16.95 -10.16
CA SER A 107 12.52 -16.06 -11.30
C SER A 107 12.02 -16.85 -12.52
N LYS A 108 10.87 -16.44 -13.06
CA LYS A 108 10.31 -16.97 -14.30
C LYS A 108 10.54 -16.05 -15.50
N ARG A 109 10.64 -14.73 -15.25
CA ARG A 109 10.84 -13.69 -16.26
C ARG A 109 11.52 -12.46 -15.66
N SER A 110 11.97 -11.52 -16.49
CA SER A 110 12.58 -10.30 -15.98
C SER A 110 11.54 -9.25 -15.60
N LEU A 111 11.91 -8.29 -14.75
CA LEU A 111 11.02 -7.19 -14.36
C LEU A 111 10.66 -6.28 -15.54
N ASP A 112 11.60 -6.02 -16.45
CA ASP A 112 11.32 -5.19 -17.63
C ASP A 112 10.39 -5.86 -18.63
N GLU A 113 10.46 -7.20 -18.76
CA GLU A 113 9.48 -7.96 -19.52
C GLU A 113 8.08 -7.81 -18.92
N GLU A 114 7.95 -7.90 -17.60
CA GLU A 114 6.64 -7.77 -16.95
C GLU A 114 6.05 -6.37 -17.06
N LEU A 115 6.85 -5.33 -16.84
CA LEU A 115 6.42 -3.95 -17.02
C LEU A 115 5.96 -3.71 -18.47
N THR A 116 6.67 -4.24 -19.47
CA THR A 116 6.24 -4.14 -20.87
C THR A 116 4.93 -4.91 -21.12
N ASN A 117 4.80 -6.13 -20.60
CA ASN A 117 3.62 -6.97 -20.79
C ASN A 117 2.34 -6.33 -20.25
N GLN A 118 2.43 -5.65 -19.10
CA GLN A 118 1.30 -4.96 -18.47
C GLN A 118 1.18 -3.49 -18.87
N GLY A 119 1.99 -3.01 -19.83
CA GLY A 119 1.88 -1.64 -20.34
C GLY A 119 2.36 -0.55 -19.37
N VAL A 120 3.15 -0.90 -18.36
CA VAL A 120 3.62 0.04 -17.33
C VAL A 120 4.81 0.84 -17.87
N VAL A 121 4.62 2.16 -17.95
CA VAL A 121 5.65 3.10 -18.42
C VAL A 121 6.62 3.43 -17.28
N GLY A 122 7.91 3.33 -17.55
CA GLY A 122 8.94 3.64 -16.56
C GLY A 122 10.19 4.27 -17.15
N ILE A 123 11.08 4.70 -16.26
CA ILE A 123 12.34 5.34 -16.60
C ILE A 123 13.47 4.81 -15.73
N SER A 124 14.63 4.62 -16.36
CA SER A 124 15.85 4.15 -15.72
C SER A 124 17.03 5.09 -15.95
N GLY A 125 18.09 4.95 -15.16
CA GLY A 125 19.35 5.67 -15.36
C GLY A 125 19.35 7.11 -14.84
N ILE A 126 18.33 7.50 -14.06
CA ILE A 126 18.26 8.83 -13.44
C ILE A 126 18.82 8.82 -12.02
N ASP A 127 19.19 9.99 -11.49
CA ASP A 127 19.57 10.14 -10.08
C ASP A 127 18.33 10.08 -9.17
N THR A 128 17.94 8.86 -8.79
CA THR A 128 16.80 8.63 -7.88
C THR A 128 17.04 9.24 -6.50
N ARG A 129 18.30 9.40 -6.05
CA ARG A 129 18.60 10.07 -4.78
C ARG A 129 18.29 11.56 -4.85
N ALA A 130 18.65 12.23 -5.94
CA ALA A 130 18.32 13.64 -6.15
C ALA A 130 16.81 13.85 -6.25
N LEU A 131 16.09 12.94 -6.93
CA LEU A 131 14.62 12.94 -6.98
C LEU A 131 13.99 12.73 -5.59
N THR A 132 14.42 11.72 -4.84
CA THR A 132 13.94 11.46 -3.48
C THR A 132 14.17 12.65 -2.54
N ARG A 133 15.35 13.28 -2.58
CA ARG A 133 15.62 14.48 -1.77
C ARG A 133 14.68 15.63 -2.12
N HIS A 134 14.40 15.80 -3.42
CA HIS A 134 13.49 16.82 -3.91
C HIS A 134 12.07 16.59 -3.38
N LEU A 135 11.54 15.36 -3.51
CA LEU A 135 10.21 14.99 -3.00
C LEU A 135 10.12 15.12 -1.48
N ARG A 136 11.18 14.75 -0.74
CA ARG A 136 11.23 14.95 0.72
C ARG A 136 11.16 16.44 1.10
N GLU A 137 11.87 17.29 0.36
CA GLU A 137 11.98 18.73 0.65
C GLU A 137 10.77 19.54 0.17
N ARG A 138 10.15 19.17 -0.95
CA ARG A 138 9.03 19.89 -1.58
C ARG A 138 7.66 19.23 -1.38
N GLY A 139 7.64 17.94 -1.05
CA GLY A 139 6.43 17.13 -0.94
C GLY A 139 6.19 16.25 -2.17
N ALA A 140 5.27 15.29 -2.03
CA ALA A 140 4.74 14.52 -3.14
C ALA A 140 3.95 15.43 -4.09
N MET A 141 4.04 15.18 -5.39
CA MET A 141 3.60 16.13 -6.42
C MET A 141 3.30 15.42 -7.74
N ARG A 142 2.59 16.06 -8.68
CA ARG A 142 2.36 15.43 -10.00
C ARG A 142 3.66 15.22 -10.75
N VAL A 143 3.68 14.16 -11.54
CA VAL A 143 4.79 13.79 -12.42
C VAL A 143 4.27 13.17 -13.70
N GLY A 144 5.04 13.32 -14.78
CA GLY A 144 4.89 12.57 -16.00
C GLY A 144 6.20 11.90 -16.42
N ILE A 145 6.11 10.70 -16.99
CA ILE A 145 7.22 10.02 -17.66
C ILE A 145 6.87 9.97 -19.15
N PHE A 146 7.80 10.32 -20.01
CA PHE A 146 7.62 10.37 -21.46
C PHE A 146 8.78 9.68 -22.17
N SER A 147 8.48 8.90 -23.20
CA SER A 147 9.48 8.16 -23.99
C SER A 147 9.02 7.96 -25.44
N GLY A 148 9.98 7.75 -26.33
CA GLY A 148 9.69 7.51 -27.75
C GLY A 148 8.86 8.65 -28.39
N PRO A 149 7.76 8.34 -29.11
CA PRO A 149 6.90 9.35 -29.74
C PRO A 149 6.23 10.34 -28.78
N ALA A 150 6.21 10.06 -27.47
CA ALA A 150 5.62 10.96 -26.47
C ALA A 150 6.57 12.07 -26.02
N LEU A 151 7.84 12.05 -26.45
CA LEU A 151 8.79 13.12 -26.17
C LEU A 151 8.39 14.41 -26.90
N ALA A 152 8.49 15.53 -26.19
CA ALA A 152 8.22 16.87 -26.70
C ALA A 152 9.16 17.89 -26.03
N ASP A 153 8.95 19.18 -26.28
CA ASP A 153 9.66 20.23 -25.54
C ASP A 153 9.25 20.26 -24.06
N GLU A 154 10.16 20.71 -23.19
CA GLU A 154 9.94 20.66 -21.73
C GLU A 154 8.72 21.46 -21.27
N ALA A 155 8.37 22.55 -21.97
CA ALA A 155 7.22 23.38 -21.61
C ALA A 155 5.90 22.67 -21.93
N GLU A 156 5.82 21.99 -23.07
CA GLU A 156 4.68 21.14 -23.41
C GLU A 156 4.53 19.98 -22.42
N LEU A 157 5.62 19.28 -22.09
CA LEU A 157 5.59 18.17 -21.13
C LEU A 157 5.12 18.64 -19.76
N LEU A 158 5.64 19.76 -19.26
CA LEU A 158 5.21 20.37 -18.00
C LEU A 158 3.72 20.74 -18.02
N ALA A 159 3.24 21.31 -19.12
CA ALA A 159 1.82 21.63 -19.28
C ALA A 159 0.93 20.38 -19.24
N ARG A 160 1.39 19.25 -19.80
CA ARG A 160 0.68 17.96 -19.70
C ARG A 160 0.65 17.47 -18.25
N VAL A 161 1.77 17.52 -17.53
CA VAL A 161 1.85 17.13 -16.10
C VAL A 161 0.90 17.96 -15.24
N ASN A 162 0.84 19.28 -15.45
CA ASN A 162 -0.03 20.17 -14.67
C ASN A 162 -1.53 19.99 -14.95
N ARG A 163 -1.92 19.29 -16.03
CA ARG A 163 -3.31 18.90 -16.30
C ARG A 163 -3.71 17.60 -15.62
N ALA A 164 -2.75 16.81 -15.11
CA ALA A 164 -3.07 15.57 -14.43
C ALA A 164 -3.85 15.86 -13.13
N PRO A 165 -4.80 15.00 -12.74
CA PRO A 165 -5.49 15.11 -11.46
C PRO A 165 -4.53 15.03 -10.27
N GLU A 166 -4.87 15.68 -9.16
CA GLU A 166 -4.15 15.54 -7.90
C GLU A 166 -4.63 14.32 -7.11
N MET A 167 -3.75 13.76 -6.28
CA MET A 167 -4.11 12.68 -5.35
C MET A 167 -5.02 13.16 -4.21
N LYS A 168 -4.92 14.45 -3.83
CA LYS A 168 -5.78 15.02 -2.78
C LYS A 168 -7.21 15.12 -3.31
N GLY A 169 -8.17 14.58 -2.56
CA GLY A 169 -9.57 14.47 -2.99
C GLY A 169 -9.84 13.40 -4.05
N ALA A 170 -8.90 12.48 -4.31
CA ALA A 170 -9.11 11.38 -5.24
C ALA A 170 -9.83 10.20 -4.55
N ASP A 171 -11.01 9.82 -5.06
CA ASP A 171 -11.72 8.61 -4.66
C ASP A 171 -11.29 7.43 -5.56
N LEU A 172 -10.46 6.54 -5.03
CA LEU A 172 -9.79 5.48 -5.81
C LEU A 172 -10.12 4.07 -5.35
N CYS A 173 -10.70 3.88 -4.15
CA CYS A 173 -10.88 2.55 -3.56
C CYS A 173 -11.77 1.65 -4.43
N ALA A 174 -12.86 2.19 -5.00
CA ALA A 174 -13.78 1.45 -5.86
C ALA A 174 -13.16 1.06 -7.22
N GLU A 175 -12.12 1.77 -7.68
CA GLU A 175 -11.41 1.44 -8.92
C GLU A 175 -10.58 0.16 -8.77
N VAL A 176 -10.06 -0.09 -7.56
CA VAL A 176 -9.15 -1.21 -7.29
C VAL A 176 -9.79 -2.41 -6.60
N ALA A 177 -10.90 -2.20 -5.89
CA ALA A 177 -11.62 -3.23 -5.17
C ALA A 177 -12.23 -4.30 -6.09
N THR A 178 -12.41 -5.50 -5.53
CA THR A 178 -13.18 -6.58 -6.14
C THR A 178 -14.58 -6.12 -6.56
N LYS A 179 -15.08 -6.70 -7.65
CA LYS A 179 -16.42 -6.43 -8.17
C LYS A 179 -17.47 -7.39 -7.62
N GLU A 180 -17.04 -8.54 -7.15
CA GLU A 180 -17.90 -9.61 -6.61
C GLU A 180 -17.31 -10.12 -5.30
N THR A 181 -18.20 -10.54 -4.41
CA THR A 181 -17.81 -11.16 -3.16
C THR A 181 -17.13 -12.50 -3.42
N TYR A 182 -16.03 -12.77 -2.73
CA TYR A 182 -15.34 -14.06 -2.77
C TYR A 182 -14.90 -14.49 -1.37
N VAL A 183 -14.59 -15.78 -1.22
CA VAL A 183 -14.22 -16.36 0.08
C VAL A 183 -12.78 -16.86 0.03
N VAL A 184 -11.99 -16.47 1.03
CA VAL A 184 -10.70 -17.09 1.34
C VAL A 184 -10.95 -18.07 2.49
N PRO A 185 -10.89 -19.39 2.24
CA PRO A 185 -11.21 -20.39 3.25
C PRO A 185 -10.17 -20.38 4.37
N ALA A 186 -10.61 -20.69 5.59
CA ALA A 186 -9.72 -20.92 6.71
C ALA A 186 -8.72 -22.05 6.40
N ILE A 187 -7.46 -21.88 6.81
CA ILE A 187 -6.46 -22.94 6.77
C ILE A 187 -6.58 -23.73 8.07
N GLY A 188 -6.81 -25.04 7.95
CA GLY A 188 -7.05 -25.92 9.11
C GLY A 188 -8.49 -25.84 9.61
N THR A 189 -8.69 -25.84 10.93
CA THR A 189 -10.03 -25.77 11.53
C THR A 189 -10.55 -24.33 11.47
N ARG A 190 -11.71 -24.14 10.83
CA ARG A 190 -12.44 -22.86 10.86
C ARG A 190 -12.87 -22.54 12.29
N LYS A 191 -12.46 -21.38 12.78
CA LYS A 191 -12.76 -20.84 14.12
C LYS A 191 -13.68 -19.62 14.06
N PHE A 192 -13.48 -18.76 13.06
CA PHE A 192 -14.18 -17.48 12.93
C PHE A 192 -14.55 -17.20 11.48
N THR A 193 -15.50 -16.28 11.31
CA THR A 193 -15.95 -15.72 10.04
C THR A 193 -15.69 -14.22 10.06
N VAL A 194 -14.96 -13.70 9.08
CA VAL A 194 -14.70 -12.26 8.96
C VAL A 194 -15.31 -11.72 7.68
N ALA A 195 -16.07 -10.64 7.79
CA ALA A 195 -16.48 -9.83 6.64
C ALA A 195 -15.43 -8.74 6.40
N ALA A 196 -14.67 -8.86 5.30
CA ALA A 196 -13.64 -7.93 4.91
C ALA A 196 -14.16 -6.99 3.80
N LEU A 197 -14.15 -5.69 4.04
CA LEU A 197 -14.44 -4.69 3.01
C LEU A 197 -13.16 -4.43 2.20
N ASP A 198 -13.19 -4.78 0.92
CA ASP A 198 -12.08 -4.59 -0.01
C ASP A 198 -12.02 -3.14 -0.48
N LEU A 199 -10.99 -2.42 -0.07
CA LEU A 199 -10.69 -1.05 -0.47
C LEU A 199 -9.44 -0.99 -1.36
N GLY A 200 -8.95 -2.14 -1.82
CA GLY A 200 -7.62 -2.36 -2.37
C GLY A 200 -6.82 -3.41 -1.60
N ILE A 201 -7.48 -4.46 -1.11
CA ILE A 201 -6.90 -5.46 -0.21
C ILE A 201 -5.73 -6.19 -0.87
N LYS A 202 -4.63 -6.25 -0.14
CA LYS A 202 -3.48 -7.08 -0.48
C LYS A 202 -3.75 -8.56 -0.16
N GLY A 203 -3.35 -9.45 -1.06
CA GLY A 203 -3.60 -10.90 -0.98
C GLY A 203 -3.04 -11.56 0.27
N MET A 204 -1.92 -11.05 0.81
CA MET A 204 -1.35 -11.59 2.04
C MET A 204 -2.25 -11.34 3.26
N THR A 205 -3.04 -10.27 3.29
CA THR A 205 -3.93 -9.95 4.43
C THR A 205 -4.95 -11.06 4.74
N PRO A 206 -5.83 -11.47 3.81
CA PRO A 206 -6.76 -12.56 4.06
C PRO A 206 -6.01 -13.90 4.22
N HIS A 207 -4.83 -14.07 3.62
CA HIS A 207 -4.00 -15.26 3.85
C HIS A 207 -3.54 -15.37 5.32
N ARG A 208 -3.03 -14.27 5.92
CA ARG A 208 -2.63 -14.22 7.34
C ARG A 208 -3.80 -14.47 8.30
N MET A 209 -5.00 -14.06 7.92
CA MET A 209 -6.22 -14.38 8.65
C MET A 209 -6.57 -15.86 8.51
N ALA A 210 -6.50 -16.42 7.30
CA ALA A 210 -6.77 -17.82 7.03
C ALA A 210 -5.83 -18.76 7.80
N GLU A 211 -4.54 -18.43 7.92
CA GLU A 211 -3.56 -19.15 8.76
C GLU A 211 -3.99 -19.27 10.23
N ARG A 212 -4.85 -18.38 10.71
CA ARG A 212 -5.38 -18.36 12.09
C ARG A 212 -6.72 -19.06 12.24
N GLY A 213 -7.22 -19.69 11.17
CA GLY A 213 -8.51 -20.37 11.15
C GLY A 213 -9.69 -19.43 10.88
N ILE A 214 -9.44 -18.26 10.30
CA ILE A 214 -10.50 -17.31 9.93
C ILE A 214 -10.94 -17.59 8.49
N GLU A 215 -12.23 -17.81 8.26
CA GLU A 215 -12.82 -17.77 6.92
C GLU A 215 -13.14 -16.32 6.58
N VAL A 216 -12.50 -15.79 5.53
CA VAL A 216 -12.63 -14.37 5.16
C VAL A 216 -13.56 -14.24 3.96
N HIS A 217 -14.66 -13.54 4.12
CA HIS A 217 -15.57 -13.13 3.05
C HIS A 217 -15.19 -11.72 2.63
N VAL A 218 -14.66 -11.58 1.42
CA VAL A 218 -14.17 -10.30 0.90
C VAL A 218 -15.25 -9.67 0.03
N PHE A 219 -15.70 -8.47 0.40
CA PHE A 219 -16.80 -7.74 -0.22
C PHE A 219 -16.31 -6.52 -1.01
N PRO A 220 -17.00 -6.13 -2.09
CA PRO A 220 -16.73 -4.88 -2.81
C PRO A 220 -16.73 -3.63 -1.92
N ALA A 221 -15.95 -2.60 -2.30
CA ALA A 221 -15.79 -1.35 -1.54
C ALA A 221 -17.09 -0.61 -1.20
N ASN A 222 -18.15 -0.81 -1.99
CA ASN A 222 -19.45 -0.16 -1.85
C ASN A 222 -20.50 -1.03 -1.15
N SER A 223 -20.12 -2.18 -0.60
CA SER A 223 -21.05 -3.05 0.11
C SER A 223 -21.67 -2.36 1.33
N THR A 224 -22.92 -2.69 1.61
CA THR A 224 -23.65 -2.14 2.76
C THR A 224 -23.40 -2.96 4.02
N VAL A 225 -23.74 -2.40 5.18
CA VAL A 225 -23.64 -3.16 6.44
C VAL A 225 -24.53 -4.40 6.42
N GLU A 226 -25.71 -4.36 5.79
CA GLU A 226 -26.61 -5.51 5.69
C GLU A 226 -25.96 -6.66 4.92
N GLU A 227 -25.25 -6.35 3.83
CA GLU A 227 -24.53 -7.35 3.04
C GLU A 227 -23.39 -7.97 3.84
N LEU A 228 -22.61 -7.15 4.58
CA LEU A 228 -21.53 -7.66 5.44
C LEU A 228 -22.08 -8.59 6.54
N TYR A 229 -23.25 -8.27 7.11
CA TYR A 229 -23.85 -9.07 8.17
C TYR A 229 -24.63 -10.29 7.65
N ALA A 230 -24.87 -10.41 6.34
CA ALA A 230 -25.53 -11.58 5.75
C ALA A 230 -24.75 -12.89 5.98
N VAL A 231 -23.44 -12.80 6.23
CA VAL A 231 -22.57 -13.94 6.53
C VAL A 231 -22.40 -14.21 8.03
N ASN A 232 -23.13 -13.48 8.89
CA ASN A 232 -23.02 -13.55 10.36
C ASN A 232 -21.56 -13.46 10.86
N PRO A 233 -20.86 -12.34 10.58
CA PRO A 233 -19.45 -12.22 10.89
C PRO A 233 -19.19 -12.19 12.40
N ASP A 234 -18.15 -12.91 12.84
CA ASP A 234 -17.56 -12.79 14.17
C ASP A 234 -16.72 -11.52 14.30
N GLY A 235 -16.21 -11.00 13.18
CA GLY A 235 -15.48 -9.74 13.10
C GLY A 235 -15.59 -9.08 11.72
N VAL A 236 -15.37 -7.78 11.68
CA VAL A 236 -15.36 -6.98 10.44
C VAL A 236 -13.98 -6.39 10.24
N PHE A 237 -13.49 -6.45 9.00
CA PHE A 237 -12.17 -5.96 8.64
C PHE A 237 -12.24 -4.95 7.50
N PHE A 238 -11.53 -3.83 7.61
CA PHE A 238 -11.41 -2.83 6.54
C PHE A 238 -9.96 -2.79 6.05
N SER A 239 -9.77 -3.04 4.75
CA SER A 239 -8.42 -3.21 4.19
C SER A 239 -7.67 -1.90 3.97
N ASN A 240 -6.42 -2.05 3.53
CA ASN A 240 -5.67 -0.99 2.86
C ASN A 240 -6.34 -0.57 1.55
N GLY A 241 -5.90 0.57 1.00
CA GLY A 241 -6.44 1.11 -0.24
C GLY A 241 -5.76 2.41 -0.69
N PRO A 242 -5.96 2.81 -1.97
CA PRO A 242 -5.47 4.07 -2.51
C PRO A 242 -6.45 5.23 -2.26
N GLY A 243 -5.97 6.45 -2.48
CA GLY A 243 -6.78 7.66 -2.51
C GLY A 243 -6.80 8.45 -1.20
N ASP A 244 -7.70 9.42 -1.14
CA ASP A 244 -7.87 10.33 0.00
C ASP A 244 -9.00 9.83 0.91
N PRO A 245 -8.75 9.57 2.21
CA PRO A 245 -9.79 9.10 3.12
C PRO A 245 -10.93 10.10 3.31
N ALA A 246 -10.77 11.37 2.94
CA ALA A 246 -11.83 12.36 2.96
C ALA A 246 -12.98 12.04 2.00
N THR A 247 -12.78 11.20 0.97
CA THR A 247 -13.83 10.79 0.03
C THR A 247 -14.60 9.54 0.48
N ALA A 248 -14.15 8.85 1.53
CA ALA A 248 -14.67 7.54 1.94
C ALA A 248 -15.92 7.63 2.86
N ASP A 249 -16.86 8.52 2.56
CA ASP A 249 -18.03 8.77 3.42
C ASP A 249 -18.93 7.54 3.58
N HIS A 250 -19.10 6.77 2.50
CA HIS A 250 -19.83 5.50 2.53
C HIS A 250 -19.19 4.52 3.51
N GLN A 251 -17.88 4.32 3.39
CA GLN A 251 -17.14 3.37 4.22
C GLN A 251 -17.14 3.83 5.69
N VAL A 252 -17.03 5.13 5.95
CA VAL A 252 -17.17 5.69 7.30
C VAL A 252 -18.56 5.42 7.88
N ALA A 253 -19.63 5.53 7.08
CA ALA A 253 -20.99 5.20 7.53
C ALA A 253 -21.10 3.71 7.91
N VAL A 254 -20.62 2.81 7.05
CA VAL A 254 -20.61 1.36 7.34
C VAL A 254 -19.79 1.05 8.61
N ALA A 255 -18.60 1.65 8.76
CA ALA A 255 -17.78 1.47 9.96
C ALA A 255 -18.51 1.92 11.24
N ARG A 256 -19.22 3.05 11.20
CA ARG A 256 -20.03 3.54 12.33
C ARG A 256 -21.12 2.56 12.73
N GLU A 257 -21.78 1.93 11.76
CA GLU A 257 -22.81 0.93 12.04
C GLU A 257 -22.24 -0.35 12.66
N VAL A 258 -21.07 -0.79 12.18
CA VAL A 258 -20.32 -1.92 12.76
C VAL A 258 -19.93 -1.62 14.21
N LEU A 259 -19.40 -0.42 14.49
CA LEU A 259 -19.04 0.02 15.84
C LEU A 259 -20.27 0.12 16.75
N ALA A 260 -21.41 0.62 16.25
CA ALA A 260 -22.65 0.69 17.01
C ALA A 260 -23.16 -0.70 17.43
N LYS A 261 -22.98 -1.70 16.56
CA LYS A 261 -23.30 -3.11 16.84
C LYS A 261 -22.29 -3.79 17.77
N LYS A 262 -21.18 -3.12 18.10
CA LYS A 262 -20.06 -3.65 18.91
C LYS A 262 -19.47 -4.96 18.36
N THR A 263 -19.47 -5.12 17.04
CA THR A 263 -18.78 -6.24 16.40
C THR A 263 -17.27 -5.95 16.40
N PRO A 264 -16.42 -6.94 16.73
CA PRO A 264 -14.97 -6.83 16.62
C PRO A 264 -14.53 -6.22 15.29
N PHE A 265 -13.82 -5.09 15.35
CA PHE A 265 -13.37 -4.36 14.16
C PHE A 265 -11.85 -4.26 14.11
N PHE A 266 -11.28 -4.52 12.93
CA PHE A 266 -9.87 -4.28 12.65
C PHE A 266 -9.69 -3.52 11.33
N GLY A 267 -8.96 -2.40 11.36
CA GLY A 267 -8.63 -1.62 10.16
C GLY A 267 -7.12 -1.56 9.88
N ILE A 268 -6.72 -1.69 8.62
CA ILE A 268 -5.31 -1.54 8.18
C ILE A 268 -5.19 -0.39 7.18
N CYS A 269 -4.19 0.47 7.36
CA CYS A 269 -3.84 1.58 6.47
C CYS A 269 -5.03 2.51 6.18
N PHE A 270 -5.72 2.32 5.05
CA PHE A 270 -6.94 3.06 4.74
C PHE A 270 -8.08 2.76 5.73
N GLY A 271 -8.18 1.52 6.20
CA GLY A 271 -9.08 1.12 7.29
C GLY A 271 -8.79 1.84 8.61
N ASN A 272 -7.54 2.21 8.91
CA ASN A 272 -7.20 3.03 10.08
C ASN A 272 -7.74 4.46 9.95
N GLN A 273 -7.61 5.03 8.75
CA GLN A 273 -8.11 6.37 8.46
C GLN A 273 -9.64 6.41 8.52
N ILE A 274 -10.31 5.38 8.01
CA ILE A 274 -11.76 5.23 8.11
C ILE A 274 -12.20 5.08 9.57
N LEU A 275 -11.50 4.28 10.39
CA LEU A 275 -11.79 4.18 11.82
C LEU A 275 -11.62 5.55 12.51
N GLY A 276 -10.53 6.26 12.24
CA GLY A 276 -10.29 7.60 12.77
C GLY A 276 -11.45 8.56 12.46
N ARG A 277 -11.89 8.59 11.21
CA ARG A 277 -13.05 9.41 10.78
C ARG A 277 -14.38 8.93 11.40
N ALA A 278 -14.57 7.63 11.55
CA ALA A 278 -15.76 7.06 12.20
C ALA A 278 -15.86 7.54 13.66
N LEU A 279 -14.73 7.58 14.37
CA LEU A 279 -14.59 8.08 15.74
C LEU A 279 -14.70 9.61 15.87
N GLY A 280 -14.67 10.35 14.75
CA GLY A 280 -14.82 11.80 14.72
C GLY A 280 -13.51 12.59 14.61
N PHE A 281 -12.38 11.92 14.38
CA PHE A 281 -11.10 12.59 14.11
C PHE A 281 -10.99 13.04 12.64
N GLY A 282 -10.13 14.04 12.41
CA GLY A 282 -9.77 14.48 11.06
C GLY A 282 -8.72 13.57 10.41
N THR A 283 -8.46 13.82 9.13
CA THR A 283 -7.32 13.25 8.40
C THR A 283 -6.57 14.37 7.69
N TYR A 284 -5.27 14.20 7.52
CA TYR A 284 -4.43 15.15 6.80
C TYR A 284 -3.48 14.44 5.84
N LYS A 285 -3.07 15.16 4.79
CA LYS A 285 -2.08 14.68 3.83
C LYS A 285 -0.68 14.92 4.37
N LEU A 286 0.12 13.88 4.45
CA LEU A 286 1.54 13.96 4.78
C LEU A 286 2.30 14.66 3.66
N LYS A 287 3.40 15.32 4.01
CA LYS A 287 4.23 16.03 3.03
C LYS A 287 4.70 15.11 1.90
N TYR A 288 5.25 13.95 2.23
CA TYR A 288 5.68 12.93 1.27
C TYR A 288 5.22 11.50 1.62
N GLY A 289 4.53 11.32 2.75
CA GLY A 289 4.03 10.02 3.22
C GLY A 289 5.10 9.09 3.79
N HIS A 290 4.67 7.93 4.27
CA HIS A 290 5.56 6.84 4.69
C HIS A 290 5.48 5.69 3.71
N ARG A 291 6.62 5.36 3.10
CA ARG A 291 6.73 4.33 2.06
C ARG A 291 8.06 3.60 2.19
N GLY A 292 8.02 2.39 2.71
CA GLY A 292 9.21 1.64 3.06
C GLY A 292 8.96 0.45 3.95
N ILE A 293 10.02 -0.30 4.25
CA ILE A 293 9.98 -1.52 5.08
C ILE A 293 10.81 -1.38 6.36
N ASN A 294 11.05 -0.14 6.79
CA ASN A 294 11.98 0.19 7.86
C ASN A 294 11.47 1.28 8.80
N GLN A 295 10.15 1.48 8.89
CA GLN A 295 9.58 2.51 9.75
C GLN A 295 9.47 2.01 11.20
N PRO A 296 10.06 2.71 12.17
CA PRO A 296 9.99 2.35 13.58
C PRO A 296 8.67 2.84 14.19
N VAL A 297 7.87 1.91 14.71
CA VAL A 297 6.60 2.20 15.37
C VAL A 297 6.63 1.68 16.79
N GLN A 298 6.16 2.48 17.74
CA GLN A 298 5.99 2.03 19.14
C GLN A 298 4.54 1.68 19.42
N ASP A 299 4.28 0.46 19.88
CA ASP A 299 3.03 0.09 20.55
C ASP A 299 3.04 0.66 21.97
N ARG A 300 2.22 1.68 22.22
CA ARG A 300 2.16 2.41 23.49
C ARG A 300 1.52 1.59 24.61
N THR A 301 0.77 0.54 24.26
CA THR A 301 0.12 -0.34 25.25
C THR A 301 1.12 -1.30 25.91
N THR A 302 2.23 -1.59 25.22
CA THR A 302 3.27 -2.52 25.69
C THR A 302 4.65 -1.87 25.85
N GLY A 303 4.86 -0.73 25.21
CA GLY A 303 6.18 -0.07 25.08
C GLY A 303 7.08 -0.69 24.01
N LYS A 304 6.65 -1.77 23.34
CA LYS A 304 7.41 -2.48 22.31
C LYS A 304 7.60 -1.59 21.07
N VAL A 305 8.80 -1.66 20.49
CA VAL A 305 9.12 -1.03 19.21
C VAL A 305 9.20 -2.09 18.13
N GLU A 306 8.68 -1.77 16.96
CA GLU A 306 8.54 -2.65 15.81
C GLU A 306 9.10 -1.97 14.57
N VAL A 307 9.78 -2.75 13.72
CA VAL A 307 10.09 -2.31 12.36
C VAL A 307 8.93 -2.73 11.47
N THR A 308 8.36 -1.80 10.71
CA THR A 308 7.09 -2.00 10.01
C THR A 308 7.15 -1.61 8.53
N ALA A 309 6.25 -2.21 7.74
CA ALA A 309 6.04 -1.90 6.33
C ALA A 309 4.93 -0.84 6.16
N HIS A 310 5.21 0.20 5.39
CA HIS A 310 4.35 1.38 5.24
C HIS A 310 4.12 1.70 3.77
N ASN A 311 2.89 2.08 3.47
CA ASN A 311 2.51 2.70 2.20
C ASN A 311 1.29 3.61 2.36
N HIS A 312 1.48 4.83 2.86
CA HIS A 312 0.40 5.81 2.96
C HIS A 312 0.86 7.26 2.79
N GLY A 313 0.01 8.07 2.16
CA GLY A 313 0.19 9.52 2.00
C GLY A 313 -0.66 10.37 2.95
N PHE A 314 -1.54 9.75 3.73
CA PHE A 314 -2.47 10.41 4.65
C PHE A 314 -2.36 9.80 6.04
N ALA A 315 -2.75 10.56 7.06
CA ALA A 315 -2.72 10.12 8.46
C ALA A 315 -3.93 10.67 9.23
N VAL A 316 -4.24 10.04 10.36
CA VAL A 316 -5.30 10.48 11.29
C VAL A 316 -4.79 11.59 12.20
N GLU A 317 -5.62 12.61 12.40
CA GLU A 317 -5.38 13.71 13.34
C GLU A 317 -6.03 13.40 14.70
N ALA A 318 -5.41 12.49 15.46
CA ALA A 318 -5.83 12.13 16.82
C ALA A 318 -4.81 12.63 17.85
N PRO A 319 -5.24 13.08 19.05
CA PRO A 319 -4.32 13.58 20.07
C PRO A 319 -3.50 12.42 20.68
N LEU A 320 -2.18 12.58 20.71
CA LEU A 320 -1.25 11.56 21.24
C LEU A 320 -1.27 11.49 22.78
N ASP A 321 -1.53 12.62 23.44
CA ASP A 321 -1.28 12.81 24.87
C ASP A 321 -2.49 12.53 25.77
N ARG A 322 -3.65 12.16 25.20
CA ARG A 322 -4.87 11.91 25.97
C ARG A 322 -5.79 10.89 25.32
N VAL A 323 -6.58 10.25 26.18
CA VAL A 323 -7.79 9.53 25.78
C VAL A 323 -8.84 10.53 25.32
N SER A 324 -9.52 10.24 24.23
CA SER A 324 -10.59 11.07 23.67
C SER A 324 -11.94 10.41 23.83
N ASP A 325 -12.96 11.18 24.22
CA ASP A 325 -14.35 10.74 24.15
C ASP A 325 -14.85 10.80 22.70
N THR A 326 -15.42 9.70 22.22
CA THR A 326 -15.96 9.57 20.86
C THR A 326 -17.43 9.12 20.92
N PRO A 327 -18.18 9.18 19.81
CA PRO A 327 -19.55 8.65 19.76
C PRO A 327 -19.66 7.15 20.10
N PHE A 328 -18.55 6.40 20.04
CA PHE A 328 -18.50 4.96 20.32
C PHE A 328 -17.74 4.62 21.60
N GLY A 329 -17.64 5.59 22.52
CA GLY A 329 -16.90 5.50 23.77
C GLY A 329 -15.50 6.08 23.68
N ARG A 330 -14.65 5.77 24.63
CA ARG A 330 -13.29 6.32 24.69
C ARG A 330 -12.38 5.64 23.67
N ALA A 331 -11.50 6.41 23.06
CA ALA A 331 -10.47 5.92 22.16
C ALA A 331 -9.14 6.64 22.42
N GLU A 332 -8.03 5.95 22.14
CA GLU A 332 -6.69 6.48 22.28
C GLU A 332 -5.78 6.05 21.13
N VAL A 333 -4.68 6.79 20.94
CA VAL A 333 -3.62 6.43 20.01
C VAL A 333 -2.81 5.29 20.61
N SER A 334 -2.88 4.12 20.00
CA SER A 334 -2.21 2.90 20.44
C SER A 334 -0.81 2.74 19.85
N HIS A 335 -0.56 3.30 18.66
CA HIS A 335 0.74 3.22 18.00
C HIS A 335 1.17 4.59 17.46
N VAL A 336 2.46 4.87 17.54
CA VAL A 336 3.06 6.14 17.07
C VAL A 336 4.36 5.89 16.32
N CYS A 337 4.57 6.64 15.24
CA CYS A 337 5.82 6.62 14.48
C CYS A 337 6.92 7.32 15.28
N LEU A 338 8.06 6.65 15.49
CA LEU A 338 9.17 7.21 16.27
C LEU A 338 10.02 8.22 15.49
N ASN A 339 9.81 8.35 14.18
CA ASN A 339 10.54 9.31 13.35
C ASN A 339 9.91 10.71 13.36
N ASP A 340 8.59 10.81 13.48
CA ASP A 340 7.85 12.07 13.24
C ASP A 340 6.51 12.19 13.99
N ASP A 341 6.27 11.36 15.00
CA ASP A 341 5.10 11.40 15.88
C ASP A 341 3.74 11.23 15.17
N VAL A 342 3.74 10.73 13.93
CA VAL A 342 2.50 10.41 13.20
C VAL A 342 1.74 9.28 13.92
N VAL A 343 0.41 9.38 13.91
CA VAL A 343 -0.49 8.35 14.48
C VAL A 343 -0.44 7.10 13.61
N GLU A 344 -0.01 5.99 14.21
CA GLU A 344 0.17 4.70 13.54
C GLU A 344 -0.86 3.65 13.94
N GLY A 345 -1.75 3.98 14.88
CA GLY A 345 -2.82 3.08 15.28
C GLY A 345 -3.73 3.69 16.34
N LEU A 346 -4.97 3.21 16.33
CA LEU A 346 -6.02 3.62 17.26
C LEU A 346 -6.54 2.40 18.00
N GLN A 347 -7.00 2.60 19.22
CA GLN A 347 -7.70 1.59 20.01
C GLN A 347 -8.91 2.20 20.69
N CYS A 348 -10.06 1.56 20.53
CA CYS A 348 -11.26 1.85 21.31
C CYS A 348 -11.21 1.09 22.64
N LEU A 349 -11.59 1.76 23.73
CA LEU A 349 -11.55 1.20 25.08
C LEU A 349 -12.89 0.59 25.51
N ASP A 350 -14.00 1.10 24.96
CA ASP A 350 -15.36 0.71 25.34
C ASP A 350 -16.11 -0.05 24.22
N THR A 351 -15.50 -0.17 23.04
CA THR A 351 -15.98 -0.87 21.85
C THR A 351 -14.85 -1.76 21.32
N PRO A 352 -15.10 -3.01 20.87
CA PRO A 352 -14.04 -3.92 20.43
C PRO A 352 -13.52 -3.52 19.05
N ALA A 353 -12.71 -2.47 18.97
CA ALA A 353 -12.21 -1.95 17.72
C ALA A 353 -10.78 -1.42 17.86
N PHE A 354 -9.93 -1.75 16.90
CA PHE A 354 -8.60 -1.15 16.78
C PHE A 354 -8.19 -1.05 15.31
N SER A 355 -7.14 -0.29 15.04
CA SER A 355 -6.57 -0.20 13.69
C SER A 355 -5.10 0.15 13.75
N VAL A 356 -4.40 -0.11 12.64
CA VAL A 356 -3.02 0.33 12.42
C VAL A 356 -2.85 0.94 11.04
N GLN A 357 -1.97 1.93 10.93
CA GLN A 357 -1.73 2.68 9.71
C GLN A 357 -0.74 1.97 8.76
N TYR A 358 0.08 1.08 9.32
CA TYR A 358 1.06 0.25 8.62
C TYR A 358 0.51 -1.15 8.31
N HIS A 359 1.33 -1.96 7.65
CA HIS A 359 0.94 -3.22 7.02
C HIS A 359 1.48 -4.45 7.79
N PRO A 360 0.72 -5.01 8.76
CA PRO A 360 1.14 -6.20 9.52
C PRO A 360 1.21 -7.48 8.69
N GLU A 361 0.56 -7.51 7.52
CA GLU A 361 0.68 -8.60 6.55
C GLU A 361 2.06 -8.64 5.88
N ALA A 362 2.84 -7.55 5.99
CA ALA A 362 4.10 -7.33 5.28
C ALA A 362 3.91 -7.47 3.77
N ALA A 363 4.65 -8.36 3.10
CA ALA A 363 4.59 -8.60 1.65
C ALA A 363 4.63 -7.29 0.85
N ALA A 364 5.76 -6.58 0.81
CA ALA A 364 7.05 -6.93 1.42
C ALA A 364 7.27 -6.30 2.81
N GLY A 365 8.29 -6.77 3.52
CA GLY A 365 8.79 -6.12 4.74
C GLY A 365 8.93 -7.04 5.96
N PRO A 366 9.24 -6.46 7.12
CA PRO A 366 9.42 -7.19 8.38
C PRO A 366 8.11 -7.78 8.91
N HIS A 367 8.21 -8.82 9.73
CA HIS A 367 7.05 -9.54 10.29
C HIS A 367 6.74 -9.15 11.75
N ASP A 368 7.39 -8.12 12.29
CA ASP A 368 7.31 -7.71 13.70
C ASP A 368 5.88 -7.45 14.17
N ALA A 369 5.04 -6.96 13.25
CA ALA A 369 3.66 -6.57 13.44
C ALA A 369 2.62 -7.70 13.25
N ALA A 370 3.04 -8.91 12.87
CA ALA A 370 2.13 -10.01 12.51
C ALA A 370 1.19 -10.43 13.67
N TYR A 371 1.58 -10.14 14.91
CA TYR A 371 0.78 -10.38 16.11
C TYR A 371 -0.56 -9.62 16.14
N LEU A 372 -0.73 -8.57 15.33
CA LEU A 372 -1.98 -7.82 15.27
C LEU A 372 -3.14 -8.67 14.74
N PHE A 373 -2.86 -9.67 13.90
CA PHE A 373 -3.87 -10.65 13.51
C PHE A 373 -4.24 -11.59 14.69
N ASP A 374 -3.29 -11.90 15.58
CA ASP A 374 -3.58 -12.64 16.82
C ASP A 374 -4.38 -11.79 17.80
N ARG A 375 -4.09 -10.48 17.88
CA ARG A 375 -4.90 -9.51 18.64
C ARG A 375 -6.34 -9.46 18.14
N PHE A 376 -6.57 -9.53 16.83
CA PHE A 376 -7.91 -9.58 16.26
C PHE A 376 -8.64 -10.90 16.59
N VAL A 377 -7.93 -12.03 16.58
CA VAL A 377 -8.47 -13.32 17.05
C VAL A 377 -8.87 -13.25 18.52
N ASP A 378 -8.00 -12.73 19.39
CA ASP A 378 -8.28 -12.57 20.82
C ASP A 378 -9.53 -11.67 21.03
N LEU A 379 -9.67 -10.61 20.23
CA LEU A 379 -10.82 -9.71 20.26
C LEU A 379 -12.13 -10.41 19.87
N MET A 380 -12.13 -11.23 18.81
CA MET A 380 -13.29 -12.03 18.40
C MET A 380 -13.64 -13.14 19.41
N ALA A 381 -12.64 -13.69 20.10
CA ALA A 381 -12.85 -14.67 21.16
C ALA A 381 -13.42 -14.07 22.46
N GLY A 382 -13.55 -12.74 22.55
CA GLY A 382 -13.97 -12.05 23.78
C GLY A 382 -12.92 -12.10 24.88
N ALA A 383 -11.64 -12.33 24.55
CA ALA A 383 -10.56 -12.29 25.53
C ALA A 383 -10.36 -10.85 26.04
N PRO A 384 -10.08 -10.63 27.34
CA PRO A 384 -9.74 -9.32 27.84
C PRO A 384 -8.48 -8.80 27.12
N ALA A 385 -8.47 -7.50 26.78
CA ALA A 385 -7.32 -6.86 26.12
C ALA A 385 -6.03 -7.17 26.91
N ARG A 386 -5.04 -7.80 26.26
CA ARG A 386 -3.79 -8.15 26.91
C ARG A 386 -3.00 -6.88 27.23
N THR A 387 -3.03 -6.44 28.48
CA THR A 387 -1.95 -5.63 29.05
C THR A 387 -0.80 -6.58 29.37
N THR A 388 0.09 -6.82 28.41
CA THR A 388 1.32 -7.56 28.71
C THR A 388 2.28 -6.62 29.42
N ALA A 389 2.28 -6.66 30.76
CA ALA A 389 3.43 -6.20 31.54
C ALA A 389 4.64 -7.06 31.14
N GLY A 390 5.75 -6.40 30.79
CA GLY A 390 6.92 -7.01 30.17
C GLY A 390 7.50 -8.22 30.90
N SER A 391 8.09 -9.11 30.09
CA SER A 391 9.12 -10.07 30.50
C SER A 391 10.34 -9.89 29.61
#